data_AF-A0A1X7EWM4-F1
#
_entry.id   AF-A0A1X7EWM4-F1
#
_cell.length_a   1.000
_cell.length_b   1.000
_cell.length_c   1.000
_cell.angle_alpha   90.00
_cell.angle_beta   90.00
_cell.angle_gamma   90.00
#
_symmetry.space_group_name_H-M   'P 1'
#
loop_
_entity.id
_entity.type
_entity.pdbx_description
1 polymer ?
#
loop_
_entity_poly.entity_id
_entity_poly.type
_entity_poly.pdbx_seq_one_letter_code
_entity_poly.pdbx_strand_id
1 'polypeptide(L)'
;MCGLAGELRFTPIDQAPRPADLAAVERITHHLAPRGPDAWGFHSQGPIALGHRRLKIMDLSDGSAQPMVDNTLGLSLAFNGAIYNFPELRQELQDLGYSFWSEGDTEVLLKGYHAWGAALLPKLNGMFALAIWERDNQRLFLARDRLGVKPLYLSRNGERLRFASTLPALLKGGDIDPMIDPVALNHYLNFHAVVPAPRTLLANVQKLEPGTWMRIDRHGEIERQTWWQLHYGPNPDERDLDLEGWTTRVLDATRDAVAIRQRAAVDVGVLLSGGVDSSLLVGLLREVGVDDLSTFSIGFEDAGGERGDEFQYSDLIAKHYGTRHHQLRIAEHEIIEQLPAAFRAMSEPMVSHDCIAFYLLSREVAKHCKGVQSGQGADELFAGYHWYPKVDGAEDAFAAYRDAFFDRSHDEYRDTVQAPWLLETDAAGDFVREHFARPGAPDAVDKALRLDSTVMLVDDPVKRVDNMTMAWGLEARTPFLDYRLVELSARIPARFKLPDGGKQVLKQAARRVIPHEVIDRKKGYFPVPGLKHLEGATLGWVRDLLTDPSQDRGLFNPAMLDRLLSNPHGQLTPLRGSKLWQLAALNLWLSEQGI
;
A
#
# COMPACT_ATOMS: atom_id res chain seq x y z
N MET A 1 7.48 12.25 -3.77
CA MET A 1 7.58 10.99 -3.03
C MET A 1 8.99 10.43 -2.99
N CYS A 2 9.31 9.54 -2.07
CA CYS A 2 10.71 9.34 -1.68
C CYS A 2 11.04 7.89 -1.28
N GLY A 3 12.31 7.66 -1.00
CA GLY A 3 12.77 6.55 -0.17
C GLY A 3 13.49 7.11 1.05
N LEU A 4 13.19 6.59 2.24
CA LEU A 4 13.93 6.92 3.46
C LEU A 4 14.61 5.66 4.01
N ALA A 5 15.73 5.87 4.69
CA ALA A 5 16.47 4.84 5.39
C ALA A 5 17.15 5.42 6.62
N GLY A 6 17.51 4.56 7.57
CA GLY A 6 18.37 4.96 8.67
C GLY A 6 18.77 3.83 9.60
N GLU A 7 19.68 4.15 10.50
CA GLU A 7 20.15 3.30 11.58
C GLU A 7 20.26 4.10 12.86
N LEU A 8 19.70 3.57 13.95
CA LEU A 8 20.01 3.96 15.31
C LEU A 8 20.88 2.88 15.96
N ARG A 9 22.10 3.24 16.35
CA ARG A 9 23.04 2.37 17.05
C ARG A 9 22.79 2.44 18.57
N PHE A 10 22.58 1.27 19.18
CA PHE A 10 22.39 1.17 20.61
C PHE A 10 23.73 1.15 21.35
N THR A 11 23.75 1.80 22.50
CA THR A 11 24.92 1.83 23.39
C THR A 11 24.45 1.61 24.82
N PRO A 12 25.12 0.73 25.60
CA PRO A 12 24.86 0.61 27.04
C PRO A 12 24.94 1.93 27.80
N ILE A 13 24.22 2.05 28.92
CA ILE A 13 24.13 3.28 29.72
C ILE A 13 25.50 3.75 30.22
N ASP A 14 26.39 2.81 30.52
CA ASP A 14 27.73 3.02 31.05
C ASP A 14 28.81 3.29 29.97
N GLN A 15 28.42 3.36 28.69
CA GLN A 15 29.34 3.51 27.57
C GLN A 15 29.08 4.79 26.75
N ALA A 16 30.15 5.29 26.12
CA ALA A 16 30.06 6.42 25.20
C ALA A 16 29.30 6.01 23.92
N PRO A 17 28.42 6.88 23.36
CA PRO A 17 27.63 6.57 22.17
C PRO A 17 28.49 6.06 21.01
N ARG A 18 28.15 4.88 20.48
CA ARG A 18 28.78 4.32 19.29
C ARG A 18 28.20 4.98 18.03
N PRO A 19 29.03 5.26 17.01
CA PRO A 19 28.53 5.80 15.76
C PRO A 19 27.63 4.79 15.01
N ALA A 20 26.64 5.31 14.30
CA ALA A 20 25.88 4.53 13.32
C ALA A 20 26.76 4.09 12.14
N ASP A 21 26.41 2.96 11.53
CA ASP A 21 27.03 2.45 10.30
C ASP A 21 26.50 3.21 9.08
N LEU A 22 27.13 4.34 8.77
CA LEU A 22 26.77 5.15 7.61
C LEU A 22 26.91 4.37 6.28
N ALA A 23 27.90 3.49 6.16
CA ALA A 23 28.10 2.70 4.95
C ALA A 23 26.94 1.72 4.70
N ALA A 24 26.37 1.14 5.75
CA ALA A 24 25.13 0.36 5.63
C ALA A 24 23.95 1.22 5.18
N VAL A 25 23.76 2.40 5.79
CA VAL A 25 22.69 3.33 5.39
C VAL A 25 22.87 3.77 3.93
N GLU A 26 24.09 4.04 3.48
CA GLU A 26 24.38 4.34 2.08
C GLU A 26 23.95 3.20 1.15
N ARG A 27 24.30 1.94 1.43
CA ARG A 27 23.85 0.80 0.59
C ARG A 27 22.33 0.69 0.52
N ILE A 28 21.64 0.85 1.65
CA ILE A 28 20.17 0.85 1.72
C ILE A 28 19.60 1.99 0.87
N THR A 29 20.05 3.22 1.09
CA THR A 29 19.57 4.42 0.35
C THR A 29 19.87 4.33 -1.14
N HIS A 30 21.02 3.75 -1.53
CA HIS A 30 21.34 3.58 -2.94
C HIS A 30 20.38 2.62 -3.64
N HIS A 31 19.97 1.53 -2.97
CA HIS A 31 18.98 0.60 -3.49
C HIS A 31 17.59 1.25 -3.69
N LEU A 32 17.27 2.29 -2.92
CA LEU A 32 16.01 3.05 -3.04
C LEU A 32 15.99 4.05 -4.22
N ALA A 33 17.03 4.11 -5.07
CA ALA A 33 17.13 5.10 -6.14
C ALA A 33 15.89 5.21 -7.06
N PRO A 34 15.24 4.10 -7.50
CA PRO A 34 14.07 4.19 -8.36
C PRO A 34 12.92 4.99 -7.75
N ARG A 35 12.81 4.99 -6.42
CA ARG A 35 11.76 5.70 -5.69
C ARG A 35 11.98 7.22 -5.61
N GLY A 36 13.21 7.67 -5.82
CA GLY A 36 13.58 9.08 -5.70
C GLY A 36 14.80 9.40 -6.55
N PRO A 37 14.63 9.44 -7.88
CA PRO A 37 15.74 9.58 -8.82
C PRO A 37 16.31 11.00 -8.89
N ASP A 38 15.59 12.02 -8.41
CA ASP A 38 15.95 13.42 -8.63
C ASP A 38 17.06 13.92 -7.70
N ALA A 39 17.14 13.43 -6.46
CA ALA A 39 18.18 13.81 -5.50
C ALA A 39 18.35 12.77 -4.39
N TRP A 40 19.45 12.87 -3.65
CA TRP A 40 19.73 12.06 -2.48
C TRP A 40 20.51 12.84 -1.42
N GLY A 41 20.50 12.35 -0.19
CA GLY A 41 21.21 12.97 0.91
C GLY A 41 21.43 12.02 2.08
N PHE A 42 22.41 12.37 2.92
CA PHE A 42 22.77 11.64 4.11
C PHE A 42 22.98 12.60 5.27
N HIS A 43 22.62 12.17 6.47
CA HIS A 43 22.92 12.86 7.71
C HIS A 43 23.38 11.85 8.75
N SER A 44 24.50 12.11 9.43
CA SER A 44 25.02 11.25 10.48
C SER A 44 25.43 12.09 11.68
N GLN A 45 25.00 11.69 12.88
CA GLN A 45 25.31 12.39 14.13
C GLN A 45 25.39 11.40 15.29
N GLY A 46 26.60 10.97 15.63
CA GLY A 46 26.80 9.98 16.70
C GLY A 46 26.00 8.69 16.44
N PRO A 47 25.04 8.31 17.30
CA PRO A 47 24.32 7.04 17.18
C PRO A 47 23.30 6.98 16.05
N ILE A 48 23.02 8.08 15.34
CA ILE A 48 22.05 8.09 14.23
C ILE A 48 22.75 8.29 12.88
N ALA A 49 22.27 7.56 11.88
CA ALA A 49 22.46 7.89 10.47
C ALA A 49 21.11 7.83 9.74
N LEU A 50 20.83 8.82 8.89
CA LEU A 50 19.66 8.95 8.05
C LEU A 50 20.10 9.07 6.59
N GLY A 51 19.34 8.44 5.69
CA GLY A 51 19.54 8.54 4.25
C GLY A 51 18.20 8.72 3.54
N HIS A 52 18.22 9.45 2.43
CA HIS A 52 17.01 9.79 1.70
C HIS A 52 17.22 9.85 0.18
N ARG A 53 16.20 9.43 -0.58
CA ARG A 53 16.06 9.55 -2.04
C ARG A 53 14.82 10.38 -2.33
N ARG A 54 14.92 11.42 -3.16
CA ARG A 54 13.85 12.39 -3.40
C ARG A 54 13.34 12.33 -4.83
N LEU A 55 12.02 12.25 -5.00
CA LEU A 55 11.30 12.66 -6.21
C LEU A 55 10.71 14.05 -5.94
N LYS A 56 11.12 15.04 -6.73
CA LYS A 56 10.70 16.44 -6.63
C LYS A 56 9.32 16.59 -7.28
N ILE A 57 8.29 16.85 -6.47
CA ILE A 57 6.88 16.98 -6.91
C ILE A 57 6.24 18.27 -6.41
N MET A 58 6.28 18.53 -5.10
CA MET A 58 5.57 19.65 -4.48
C MET A 58 6.46 20.90 -4.43
N ASP A 59 7.53 20.85 -3.64
CA ASP A 59 8.61 21.82 -3.71
C ASP A 59 9.71 21.26 -4.63
N LEU A 60 10.00 21.96 -5.73
CA LEU A 60 11.03 21.58 -6.69
C LEU A 60 12.42 22.13 -6.33
N SER A 61 12.48 23.06 -5.38
CA SER A 61 13.73 23.66 -4.89
C SER A 61 14.52 22.70 -4.00
N ASP A 62 15.76 23.05 -3.73
CA ASP A 62 16.60 22.33 -2.76
C ASP A 62 16.32 22.75 -1.31
N GLY A 63 15.43 23.72 -1.06
CA GLY A 63 15.02 24.12 0.29
C GLY A 63 14.37 22.99 1.09
N SER A 64 13.67 22.08 0.39
CA SER A 64 13.11 20.84 0.97
C SER A 64 14.00 19.61 0.76
N ALA A 65 15.32 19.79 0.64
CA ALA A 65 16.26 18.66 0.62
C ALA A 65 16.19 17.86 1.93
N GLN A 66 16.45 16.55 1.82
CA GLN A 66 16.37 15.61 2.93
C GLN A 66 17.59 14.67 2.96
N PRO A 67 18.06 14.23 4.15
CA PRO A 67 17.51 14.52 5.47
C PRO A 67 17.57 16.02 5.83
N MET A 68 16.45 16.55 6.32
CA MET A 68 16.32 17.97 6.65
C MET A 68 16.78 18.18 8.08
N VAL A 69 17.68 19.13 8.31
CA VAL A 69 18.29 19.39 9.63
C VAL A 69 17.98 20.81 10.06
N ASP A 70 17.37 20.97 11.23
CA ASP A 70 17.24 22.25 11.93
C ASP A 70 18.16 22.23 13.15
N ASN A 71 19.33 22.87 13.02
CA ASN A 71 20.33 22.91 14.09
C ASN A 71 19.86 23.70 15.32
N THR A 72 19.00 24.70 15.13
CA THR A 72 18.46 25.54 16.20
C THR A 72 17.47 24.74 17.04
N LEU A 73 16.60 23.97 16.38
CA LEU A 73 15.63 23.10 17.06
C LEU A 73 16.25 21.77 17.53
N GLY A 74 17.46 21.44 17.07
CA GLY A 74 18.13 20.18 17.41
C GLY A 74 17.43 18.96 16.80
N LEU A 75 16.79 19.12 15.63
CA LEU A 75 16.02 18.06 14.98
C LEU A 75 16.56 17.73 13.59
N SER A 76 16.47 16.45 13.21
CA SER A 76 16.73 15.97 11.85
C SER A 76 15.61 15.06 11.37
N LEU A 77 15.17 15.18 10.13
CA LEU A 77 14.03 14.45 9.57
C LEU A 77 14.38 13.76 8.24
N ALA A 78 13.92 12.52 8.08
CA ALA A 78 13.73 11.87 6.79
C ALA A 78 12.27 11.43 6.65
N PHE A 79 11.67 11.73 5.51
CA PHE A 79 10.23 11.67 5.27
C PHE A 79 9.93 11.17 3.85
N ASN A 80 9.08 10.15 3.76
CA ASN A 80 8.49 9.70 2.51
C ASN A 80 6.99 9.91 2.57
N GLY A 81 6.46 10.79 1.75
CA GLY A 81 5.03 11.04 1.69
C GLY A 81 4.66 12.38 1.05
N ALA A 82 3.43 12.79 1.33
CA ALA A 82 2.91 14.12 1.04
C ALA A 82 1.88 14.53 2.10
N ILE A 83 2.02 15.73 2.66
CA ILE A 83 1.05 16.32 3.59
C ILE A 83 0.26 17.38 2.83
N TYR A 84 -1.02 17.12 2.58
CA TYR A 84 -1.84 17.96 1.70
C TYR A 84 -2.34 19.25 2.38
N ASN A 85 -2.48 19.23 3.71
CA ASN A 85 -2.87 20.41 4.50
C ASN A 85 -1.66 21.16 5.10
N PHE A 86 -0.48 21.02 4.50
CA PHE A 86 0.72 21.72 4.97
C PHE A 86 0.60 23.26 4.95
N PRO A 87 -0.16 23.91 4.04
CA PRO A 87 -0.29 25.37 4.06
C PRO A 87 -1.01 25.88 5.31
N GLU A 88 -2.08 25.19 5.72
CA GLU A 88 -2.82 25.52 6.94
C GLU A 88 -1.95 25.31 8.19
N LEU A 89 -1.23 24.18 8.26
CA LEU A 89 -0.32 23.89 9.38
C LEU A 89 0.87 24.87 9.44
N ARG A 90 1.37 25.31 8.28
CA ARG A 90 2.40 26.36 8.20
C ARG A 90 1.91 27.65 8.82
N GLN A 91 0.69 28.08 8.51
CA GLN A 91 0.11 29.29 9.10
C GLN A 91 -0.03 29.16 10.62
N GLU A 92 -0.55 28.02 11.13
CA GLU A 92 -0.60 27.75 12.57
C GLU A 92 0.78 27.87 13.24
N LEU A 93 1.84 27.38 12.60
CA LEU A 93 3.20 27.46 13.11
C LEU A 93 3.77 28.89 13.05
N GLN A 94 3.46 29.65 12.01
CA GLN A 94 3.84 31.07 11.92
C GLN A 94 3.20 31.89 13.03
N ASP A 95 1.94 31.61 13.36
CA ASP A 95 1.21 32.25 14.47
C ASP A 95 1.83 31.89 15.84
N LEU A 96 2.47 30.72 15.94
CA LEU A 96 3.28 30.30 17.10
C LEU A 96 4.71 30.86 17.10
N GLY A 97 5.09 31.67 16.10
CA GLY A 97 6.38 32.34 16.01
C GLY A 97 7.47 31.59 15.25
N TYR A 98 7.13 30.51 14.54
CA TYR A 98 8.10 29.81 13.68
C TYR A 98 8.33 30.57 12.37
N SER A 99 9.60 30.72 11.99
CA SER A 99 10.00 31.14 10.64
C SER A 99 10.14 29.93 9.73
N PHE A 100 10.20 30.13 8.40
CA PHE A 100 10.40 29.05 7.42
C PHE A 100 11.44 29.44 6.36
N TRP A 101 12.24 28.47 5.88
CA TRP A 101 13.20 28.68 4.79
C TRP A 101 12.90 27.89 3.51
N SER A 102 11.99 26.93 3.59
CA SER A 102 11.48 26.15 2.46
C SER A 102 9.99 26.43 2.26
N GLU A 103 9.47 26.07 1.09
CA GLU A 103 8.03 26.14 0.79
C GLU A 103 7.33 24.78 0.89
N GLY A 104 8.10 23.70 1.08
CA GLY A 104 7.57 22.34 1.15
C GLY A 104 6.92 21.98 2.50
N ASP A 105 6.30 20.80 2.51
CA ASP A 105 5.67 20.18 3.67
C ASP A 105 6.67 19.56 4.66
N THR A 106 7.88 19.24 4.20
CA THR A 106 8.92 18.60 5.00
C THR A 106 9.30 19.48 6.21
N GLU A 107 9.45 20.78 6.03
CA GLU A 107 9.77 21.70 7.12
C GLU A 107 8.60 21.90 8.08
N VAL A 108 7.36 21.85 7.57
CA VAL A 108 6.14 21.88 8.38
C VAL A 108 6.07 20.66 9.29
N LEU A 109 6.46 19.47 8.81
CA LEU A 109 6.57 18.28 9.64
C LEU A 109 7.63 18.43 10.73
N LEU A 110 8.82 18.90 10.39
CA LEU A 110 9.93 19.07 11.33
C LEU A 110 9.57 20.05 12.45
N LYS A 111 9.03 21.22 12.09
CA LYS A 111 8.64 22.28 13.04
C LYS A 111 7.36 21.94 13.79
N GLY A 112 6.41 21.28 13.12
CA GLY A 112 5.21 20.74 13.75
C GLY A 112 5.53 19.70 14.84
N TYR A 113 6.54 18.86 14.62
CA TYR A 113 6.99 17.93 15.65
C TYR A 113 7.62 18.66 16.84
N HIS A 114 8.43 19.69 16.61
CA HIS A 114 8.94 20.53 17.69
C HIS A 114 7.81 21.19 18.50
N ALA A 115 6.78 21.70 17.83
CA ALA A 115 5.66 22.40 18.47
C ALA A 115 4.71 21.48 19.25
N TRP A 116 4.42 20.28 18.73
CA TRP A 116 3.33 19.44 19.21
C TRP A 116 3.73 18.00 19.54
N GLY A 117 4.97 17.59 19.27
CA GLY A 117 5.43 16.21 19.42
C GLY A 117 4.54 15.22 18.67
N ALA A 118 4.16 14.13 19.32
CA ALA A 118 3.27 13.12 18.73
C ALA A 118 1.84 13.65 18.46
N ALA A 119 1.42 14.74 19.10
CA ALA A 119 0.11 15.37 18.84
C ALA A 119 0.05 16.08 17.48
N LEU A 120 1.16 16.14 16.73
CA LEU A 120 1.17 16.49 15.31
C LEU A 120 0.35 15.49 14.48
N LEU A 121 0.45 14.19 14.76
CA LEU A 121 -0.04 13.14 13.85
C LEU A 121 -1.54 13.24 13.52
N PRO A 122 -2.44 13.51 14.49
CA PRO A 122 -3.85 13.71 14.18
C PRO A 122 -4.13 14.93 13.27
N LYS A 123 -3.28 15.95 13.31
CA LYS A 123 -3.41 17.17 12.47
C LYS A 123 -3.04 16.94 11.01
N LEU A 124 -2.33 15.86 10.68
CA LEU A 124 -1.84 15.59 9.33
C LEU A 124 -2.96 15.03 8.44
N ASN A 125 -3.25 15.69 7.33
CA ASN A 125 -3.96 15.11 6.20
C ASN A 125 -2.95 14.76 5.10
N GLY A 126 -2.58 13.49 5.01
CA GLY A 126 -1.56 13.05 4.08
C GLY A 126 -1.27 11.57 4.17
N MET A 127 -0.35 11.13 3.31
CA MET A 127 0.25 9.80 3.34
C MET A 127 1.71 9.96 3.73
N PHE A 128 2.21 9.21 4.70
CA PHE A 128 3.54 9.45 5.24
C PHE A 128 4.13 8.25 5.99
N ALA A 129 5.44 8.09 5.83
CA ALA A 129 6.32 7.45 6.79
C ALA A 129 7.43 8.46 7.12
N LEU A 130 7.72 8.67 8.40
CA LEU A 130 8.71 9.66 8.83
C LEU A 130 9.63 9.11 9.93
N ALA A 131 10.84 9.67 9.98
CA ALA A 131 11.85 9.43 10.98
C ALA A 131 12.45 10.75 11.44
N ILE A 132 12.27 11.10 12.71
CA ILE A 132 12.79 12.33 13.33
C ILE A 132 13.79 11.96 14.42
N TRP A 133 14.99 12.51 14.34
CA TRP A 133 16.00 12.41 15.38
C TRP A 133 15.99 13.67 16.25
N GLU A 134 15.88 13.47 17.56
CA GLU A 134 16.01 14.49 18.59
C GLU A 134 17.45 14.48 19.13
N ARG A 135 18.27 15.48 18.75
CA ARG A 135 19.68 15.57 19.17
C ARG A 135 19.82 15.60 20.69
N ASP A 136 19.03 16.45 21.34
CA ASP A 136 19.22 16.79 22.75
C ASP A 136 18.72 15.68 23.68
N ASN A 137 17.65 14.98 23.28
CA ASN A 137 17.12 13.82 24.01
C ASN A 137 17.75 12.49 23.58
N GLN A 138 18.46 12.48 22.44
CA GLN A 138 19.02 11.30 21.79
C GLN A 138 17.98 10.20 21.53
N ARG A 139 16.87 10.59 20.89
CA ARG A 139 15.73 9.72 20.59
C ARG A 139 15.36 9.80 19.12
N LEU A 140 15.05 8.64 18.55
CA LEU A 140 14.47 8.49 17.22
C LEU A 140 12.95 8.32 17.36
N PHE A 141 12.18 9.13 16.66
CA PHE A 141 10.74 9.02 16.51
C PHE A 141 10.39 8.56 15.09
N LEU A 142 9.70 7.44 14.98
CA LEU A 142 9.18 6.87 13.75
C LEU A 142 7.66 6.93 13.76
N ALA A 143 7.03 7.32 12.66
CA ALA A 143 5.57 7.28 12.54
C ALA A 143 5.13 6.90 11.12
N ARG A 144 3.99 6.22 11.04
CA ARG A 144 3.32 5.83 9.80
C ARG A 144 1.90 6.38 9.76
N ASP A 145 1.44 6.74 8.56
CA ASP A 145 0.09 7.25 8.33
C ASP A 145 -1.01 6.24 8.70
N ARG A 146 -2.24 6.75 8.82
CA ARG A 146 -3.42 6.02 9.32
C ARG A 146 -3.67 4.68 8.63
N LEU A 147 -3.41 4.61 7.33
CA LEU A 147 -3.74 3.47 6.47
C LEU A 147 -2.49 2.80 5.88
N GLY A 148 -1.30 3.15 6.37
CA GLY A 148 -0.05 2.58 5.91
C GLY A 148 0.24 2.82 4.43
N VAL A 149 -0.27 3.90 3.85
CA VAL A 149 -0.09 4.26 2.43
C VAL A 149 1.38 4.38 2.05
N LYS A 150 2.21 4.83 2.99
CA LYS A 150 3.67 4.79 2.84
C LYS A 150 4.27 3.66 3.67
N PRO A 151 5.11 2.79 3.10
CA PRO A 151 5.72 1.68 3.82
C PRO A 151 6.86 2.12 4.73
N LEU A 152 7.04 1.37 5.83
CA LEU A 152 8.20 1.47 6.71
C LEU A 152 8.53 0.10 7.30
N TYR A 153 9.69 -0.43 6.92
CA TYR A 153 10.22 -1.71 7.37
C TYR A 153 11.34 -1.48 8.38
N LEU A 154 11.41 -2.35 9.38
CA LEU A 154 12.31 -2.27 10.53
C LEU A 154 13.05 -3.61 10.70
N SER A 155 14.33 -3.56 11.04
CA SER A 155 15.08 -4.72 11.55
C SER A 155 15.79 -4.30 12.82
N ARG A 156 15.69 -5.11 13.87
CA ARG A 156 16.22 -4.80 15.19
C ARG A 156 16.94 -6.00 15.78
N ASN A 157 18.09 -5.75 16.37
CA ASN A 157 18.81 -6.70 17.23
C ASN A 157 19.30 -5.99 18.50
N GLY A 158 20.10 -6.66 19.33
CA GLY A 158 20.62 -6.08 20.57
C GLY A 158 21.58 -4.89 20.40
N GLU A 159 22.03 -4.60 19.17
CA GLU A 159 23.01 -3.55 18.92
C GLU A 159 22.47 -2.35 18.15
N ARG A 160 21.38 -2.50 17.40
CA ARG A 160 20.86 -1.47 16.51
C ARG A 160 19.42 -1.71 16.10
N LEU A 161 18.80 -0.63 15.61
CA LEU A 161 17.61 -0.65 14.80
C LEU A 161 17.93 -0.03 13.44
N ARG A 162 17.62 -0.75 12.36
CA ARG A 162 17.68 -0.26 10.97
C ARG A 162 16.26 -0.14 10.43
N PHE A 163 16.04 0.83 9.56
CA PHE A 163 14.76 1.00 8.90
C PHE A 163 14.91 1.48 7.46
N ALA A 164 13.93 1.15 6.62
CA ALA A 164 13.88 1.57 5.23
C ALA A 164 12.44 1.59 4.69
N SER A 165 12.21 2.31 3.60
CA SER A 165 10.92 2.28 2.90
C SER A 165 10.60 0.92 2.25
N THR A 166 11.58 0.07 1.96
CA THR A 166 11.35 -1.26 1.38
C THR A 166 12.19 -2.33 2.07
N LEU A 167 11.66 -3.55 2.15
CA LEU A 167 12.36 -4.70 2.71
C LEU A 167 13.62 -5.06 1.90
N PRO A 168 13.59 -5.16 0.54
CA PRO A 168 14.78 -5.40 -0.26
C PRO A 168 15.93 -4.42 0.00
N ALA A 169 15.60 -3.13 0.16
CA ALA A 169 16.60 -2.12 0.48
C ALA A 169 17.22 -2.36 1.85
N LEU A 170 16.40 -2.68 2.85
CA LEU A 170 16.84 -2.94 4.22
C LEU A 170 17.86 -4.09 4.28
N LEU A 171 17.64 -5.16 3.50
CA LEU A 171 18.58 -6.29 3.40
C LEU A 171 19.97 -5.89 2.89
N LYS A 172 20.08 -4.84 2.06
CA LYS A 172 21.38 -4.34 1.56
C LYS A 172 22.23 -3.70 2.67
N GLY A 173 21.64 -3.40 3.83
CA GLY A 173 22.37 -3.00 5.02
C GLY A 173 23.30 -4.10 5.56
N GLY A 174 23.01 -5.38 5.29
CA GLY A 174 23.71 -6.52 5.88
C GLY A 174 23.24 -6.82 7.31
N ASP A 175 23.82 -7.85 7.94
CA ASP A 175 23.52 -8.29 9.31
C ASP A 175 22.04 -8.64 9.57
N ILE A 176 21.30 -9.05 8.53
CA ILE A 176 19.91 -9.50 8.62
C ILE A 176 19.85 -10.90 8.03
N ASP A 177 19.52 -11.87 8.87
CA ASP A 177 19.27 -13.24 8.44
C ASP A 177 17.89 -13.32 7.75
N PRO A 178 17.81 -13.66 6.45
CA PRO A 178 16.57 -13.69 5.67
C PRO A 178 15.77 -14.99 5.89
N MET A 179 15.75 -15.49 7.13
CA MET A 179 14.93 -16.65 7.50
C MET A 179 13.45 -16.36 7.31
N ILE A 180 12.73 -17.29 6.69
CA ILE A 180 11.28 -17.17 6.50
C ILE A 180 10.57 -17.33 7.85
N ASP A 181 9.58 -16.47 8.13
CA ASP A 181 8.70 -16.59 9.29
C ASP A 181 7.56 -17.60 8.99
N PRO A 182 7.46 -18.74 9.71
CA PRO A 182 6.43 -19.74 9.46
C PRO A 182 4.99 -19.24 9.60
N VAL A 183 4.74 -18.30 10.52
CA VAL A 183 3.42 -17.67 10.69
C VAL A 183 3.13 -16.73 9.52
N ALA A 184 4.13 -15.98 9.06
CA ALA A 184 3.97 -15.13 7.89
C ALA A 184 3.73 -15.94 6.61
N LEU A 185 4.39 -17.08 6.45
CA LEU A 185 4.13 -18.01 5.34
C LEU A 185 2.68 -18.53 5.38
N ASN A 186 2.18 -18.88 6.57
CA ASN A 186 0.78 -19.27 6.74
C ASN A 186 -0.19 -18.15 6.35
N HIS A 187 0.06 -16.91 6.80
CA HIS A 187 -0.74 -15.75 6.38
C HIS A 187 -0.69 -15.55 4.86
N TYR A 188 0.51 -15.54 4.26
CA TYR A 188 0.70 -15.38 2.82
C TYR A 188 -0.11 -16.40 2.00
N LEU A 189 -0.09 -17.67 2.41
CA LEU A 189 -0.83 -18.74 1.74
C LEU A 189 -2.33 -18.77 2.06
N ASN A 190 -2.84 -18.05 3.06
CA ASN A 190 -4.28 -18.05 3.36
C ASN A 190 -4.97 -16.75 2.96
N PHE A 191 -4.27 -15.61 3.00
CA PHE A 191 -4.84 -14.29 2.76
C PHE A 191 -4.44 -13.70 1.41
N HIS A 192 -4.35 -14.53 0.37
CA HIS A 192 -4.08 -14.02 -0.98
C HIS A 192 -2.79 -13.19 -1.08
N ALA A 193 -1.70 -13.69 -0.48
CA ALA A 193 -0.40 -13.04 -0.34
C ALA A 193 -0.30 -11.87 0.65
N VAL A 194 -1.35 -11.59 1.42
CA VAL A 194 -1.27 -10.62 2.52
C VAL A 194 -0.54 -11.23 3.72
N VAL A 195 0.48 -10.50 4.21
CA VAL A 195 1.14 -10.77 5.47
C VAL A 195 0.88 -9.58 6.39
N PRO A 196 -0.03 -9.68 7.36
CA PRO A 196 -0.34 -8.55 8.25
C PRO A 196 0.86 -8.07 9.07
N ALA A 197 0.98 -6.76 9.23
CA ALA A 197 1.92 -6.16 10.18
C ALA A 197 1.65 -6.65 11.63
N PRO A 198 2.67 -6.74 12.50
CA PRO A 198 4.05 -6.31 12.28
C PRO A 198 4.90 -7.28 11.47
N ARG A 199 4.42 -8.47 11.10
CA ARG A 199 5.24 -9.48 10.42
C ARG A 199 5.55 -9.08 8.99
N THR A 200 6.67 -9.57 8.47
CA THR A 200 6.90 -9.74 7.04
C THR A 200 7.16 -11.21 6.77
N LEU A 201 7.33 -11.61 5.51
CA LEU A 201 7.78 -12.97 5.18
C LEU A 201 9.12 -13.35 5.82
N LEU A 202 9.95 -12.39 6.22
CA LEU A 202 11.24 -12.63 6.87
C LEU A 202 11.16 -12.36 8.37
N ALA A 203 11.57 -13.33 9.19
CA ALA A 203 11.40 -13.29 10.65
C ALA A 203 12.11 -12.09 11.33
N ASN A 204 13.25 -11.65 10.78
CA ASN A 204 14.04 -10.56 11.33
C ASN A 204 13.73 -9.18 10.73
N VAL A 205 12.63 -9.09 9.97
CA VAL A 205 12.12 -7.84 9.41
C VAL A 205 10.65 -7.67 9.77
N GLN A 206 10.32 -6.51 10.32
CA GLN A 206 8.97 -6.13 10.71
C GLN A 206 8.49 -4.91 9.94
N LYS A 207 7.18 -4.73 9.83
CA LYS A 207 6.54 -3.48 9.38
C LYS A 207 6.14 -2.66 10.59
N LEU A 208 6.37 -1.34 10.55
CA LEU A 208 5.65 -0.44 11.45
C LEU A 208 4.17 -0.43 11.03
N GLU A 209 3.28 -0.72 11.96
CA GLU A 209 1.84 -0.81 11.74
C GLU A 209 1.27 0.55 11.30
N PRO A 210 0.21 0.55 10.47
CA PRO A 210 -0.57 1.75 10.18
C PRO A 210 -1.03 2.47 11.46
N GLY A 211 -1.16 3.80 11.40
CA GLY A 211 -1.70 4.61 12.50
C GLY A 211 -0.90 4.47 13.79
N THR A 212 0.41 4.16 13.70
CA THR A 212 1.26 3.90 14.86
C THR A 212 2.53 4.77 14.81
N TRP A 213 3.00 5.17 15.99
CA TRP A 213 4.34 5.74 16.18
C TRP A 213 5.16 4.90 17.15
N MET A 214 6.48 4.96 16.99
CA MET A 214 7.47 4.30 17.82
C MET A 214 8.58 5.30 18.15
N ARG A 215 8.94 5.41 19.43
CA ARG A 215 10.07 6.20 19.91
C ARG A 215 11.11 5.26 20.48
N ILE A 216 12.35 5.39 20.04
CA ILE A 216 13.48 4.58 20.51
C ILE A 216 14.59 5.51 20.99
N ASP A 217 15.12 5.28 22.19
CA ASP A 217 16.29 6.01 22.66
C ASP A 217 17.61 5.34 22.23
N ARG A 218 18.74 6.02 22.48
CA ARG A 218 20.08 5.49 22.16
C ARG A 218 20.45 4.19 22.91
N HIS A 219 19.68 3.79 23.90
CA HIS A 219 19.90 2.56 24.69
C HIS A 219 19.07 1.39 24.15
N GLY A 220 18.12 1.66 23.25
CA GLY A 220 17.25 0.66 22.64
C GLY A 220 15.92 0.49 23.37
N GLU A 221 15.60 1.37 24.34
CA GLU A 221 14.30 1.39 25.01
C GLU A 221 13.24 1.92 24.04
N ILE A 222 12.12 1.20 23.96
CA ILE A 222 11.07 1.46 22.98
C ILE A 222 9.76 1.86 23.68
N GLU A 223 9.21 2.97 23.25
CA GLU A 223 7.85 3.39 23.52
C GLU A 223 7.05 3.33 22.20
N ARG A 224 5.82 2.83 22.24
CA ARG A 224 5.00 2.67 21.05
C ARG A 224 3.54 2.93 21.34
N GLN A 225 2.85 3.59 20.42
CA GLN A 225 1.42 3.84 20.54
C GLN A 225 0.74 3.87 19.17
N THR A 226 -0.41 3.20 19.09
CA THR A 226 -1.38 3.38 18.00
C THR A 226 -2.15 4.68 18.26
N TRP A 227 -1.95 5.67 17.39
CA TRP A 227 -2.52 7.01 17.51
C TRP A 227 -3.81 7.18 16.70
N TRP A 228 -4.17 6.21 15.85
CA TRP A 228 -5.41 6.22 15.09
C TRP A 228 -6.02 4.82 14.99
N GLN A 229 -7.35 4.74 15.11
CA GLN A 229 -8.14 3.53 14.91
C GLN A 229 -9.41 3.87 14.13
N LEU A 230 -9.86 2.96 13.28
CA LEU A 230 -11.09 3.13 12.52
C LEU A 230 -12.29 2.61 13.30
N HIS A 231 -13.23 3.49 13.62
CA HIS A 231 -14.46 3.15 14.34
C HIS A 231 -15.62 2.96 13.36
N TYR A 232 -16.40 1.89 13.54
CA TYR A 232 -17.55 1.54 12.71
C TYR A 232 -18.87 1.83 13.41
N GLY A 233 -19.83 2.33 12.64
CA GLY A 233 -21.19 2.65 13.07
C GLY A 233 -21.49 4.15 13.02
N PRO A 234 -22.74 4.55 12.73
CA PRO A 234 -23.12 5.95 12.57
C PRO A 234 -23.05 6.73 13.88
N ASN A 235 -22.75 8.02 13.80
CA ASN A 235 -22.88 8.93 14.94
C ASN A 235 -24.37 9.11 15.33
N PRO A 236 -24.68 9.56 16.55
CA PRO A 236 -26.06 9.75 17.00
C PRO A 236 -26.94 10.61 16.08
N ASP A 237 -26.37 11.65 15.47
CA ASP A 237 -27.03 12.57 14.54
C ASP A 237 -27.19 12.00 13.11
N GLU A 238 -26.68 10.80 12.87
CA GLU A 238 -26.61 10.18 11.54
C GLU A 238 -27.48 8.93 11.40
N ARG A 239 -28.10 8.49 12.51
CA ARG A 239 -28.87 7.24 12.57
C ARG A 239 -30.07 7.23 11.62
N ASP A 240 -30.66 8.40 11.43
CA ASP A 240 -31.85 8.60 10.60
C ASP A 240 -31.52 9.11 9.20
N LEU A 241 -30.24 9.19 8.82
CA LEU A 241 -29.85 9.55 7.45
C LEU A 241 -30.27 8.44 6.48
N ASP A 242 -30.99 8.87 5.44
CA ASP A 242 -31.34 8.04 4.31
C ASP A 242 -30.18 7.94 3.30
N LEU A 243 -30.41 7.15 2.24
CA LEU A 243 -29.42 6.95 1.19
C LEU A 243 -29.00 8.26 0.52
N GLU A 244 -29.93 9.21 0.35
CA GLU A 244 -29.68 10.50 -0.31
C GLU A 244 -28.77 11.40 0.54
N GLY A 245 -29.01 11.45 1.86
CA GLY A 245 -28.16 12.14 2.82
C GLY A 245 -26.74 11.57 2.84
N TRP A 246 -26.58 10.24 2.87
CA TRP A 246 -25.26 9.61 2.77
C TRP A 246 -24.59 9.85 1.42
N THR A 247 -25.36 9.79 0.33
CA THR A 247 -24.86 10.02 -1.04
C THR A 247 -24.24 11.41 -1.16
N THR A 248 -24.92 12.43 -0.63
CA THR A 248 -24.43 13.81 -0.65
C THR A 248 -23.14 13.95 0.16
N ARG A 249 -23.09 13.40 1.38
CA ARG A 249 -21.87 13.43 2.21
C ARG A 249 -20.69 12.71 1.56
N VAL A 250 -20.92 11.57 0.91
CA VAL A 250 -19.89 10.81 0.20
C VAL A 250 -19.36 11.61 -0.99
N LEU A 251 -20.24 12.22 -1.77
CA LEU A 251 -19.84 13.04 -2.91
C LEU A 251 -18.98 14.23 -2.45
N ASP A 252 -19.42 14.96 -1.44
CA ASP A 252 -18.71 16.14 -0.92
C ASP A 252 -17.35 15.77 -0.33
N ALA A 253 -17.28 14.73 0.50
CA ALA A 253 -16.02 14.25 1.06
C ALA A 253 -15.05 13.74 -0.02
N THR A 254 -15.56 13.09 -1.08
CA THR A 254 -14.73 12.65 -2.21
C THR A 254 -14.21 13.85 -3.01
N ARG A 255 -15.05 14.86 -3.25
CA ARG A 255 -14.65 16.11 -3.90
C ARG A 255 -13.55 16.82 -3.12
N ASP A 256 -13.69 16.94 -1.80
CA ASP A 256 -12.66 17.54 -0.93
C ASP A 256 -11.35 16.76 -0.94
N ALA A 257 -11.43 15.43 -0.94
CA ALA A 257 -10.25 14.56 -1.01
C ALA A 257 -9.50 14.71 -2.34
N VAL A 258 -10.22 14.88 -3.46
CA VAL A 258 -9.64 15.14 -4.78
C VAL A 258 -9.04 16.55 -4.84
N ALA A 259 -9.77 17.55 -4.37
CA ALA A 259 -9.36 18.96 -4.42
C ALA A 259 -8.06 19.23 -3.64
N ILE A 260 -7.95 18.72 -2.40
CA ILE A 260 -6.78 18.98 -1.57
C ILE A 260 -5.49 18.40 -2.17
N ARG A 261 -5.59 17.28 -2.90
CA ARG A 261 -4.46 16.64 -3.58
C ARG A 261 -4.00 17.38 -4.81
N GLN A 262 -4.85 18.18 -5.45
CA GLN A 262 -4.43 19.00 -6.60
C GLN A 262 -3.66 20.25 -6.18
N ARG A 263 -3.95 20.82 -4.99
CA ARG A 263 -3.22 21.98 -4.46
C ARG A 263 -1.74 21.70 -4.23
N ALA A 264 -1.39 20.43 -4.04
CA ALA A 264 -0.07 20.02 -3.59
C ALA A 264 0.91 19.63 -4.71
N ALA A 265 0.53 19.63 -6.00
CA ALA A 265 1.47 19.32 -7.09
C ALA A 265 1.04 19.87 -8.43
N VAL A 266 2.02 20.16 -9.28
CA VAL A 266 1.82 20.44 -10.71
C VAL A 266 1.81 19.13 -11.50
N ASP A 267 1.00 19.07 -12.56
CA ASP A 267 1.02 17.99 -13.56
C ASP A 267 0.71 16.57 -13.02
N VAL A 268 -0.45 16.42 -12.37
CA VAL A 268 -0.94 15.13 -11.85
C VAL A 268 -1.95 14.51 -12.82
N GLY A 269 -1.61 13.35 -13.38
CA GLY A 269 -2.49 12.57 -14.25
C GLY A 269 -3.49 11.70 -13.49
N VAL A 270 -4.32 10.92 -14.20
CA VAL A 270 -5.23 9.92 -13.61
C VAL A 270 -5.06 8.57 -14.29
N LEU A 271 -4.94 7.51 -13.50
CA LEU A 271 -5.05 6.14 -14.00
C LEU A 271 -6.53 5.82 -14.22
N LEU A 272 -6.95 5.80 -15.48
CA LEU A 272 -8.34 5.65 -15.90
C LEU A 272 -8.59 4.22 -16.37
N SER A 273 -9.26 3.41 -15.56
CA SER A 273 -9.69 2.06 -15.98
C SER A 273 -11.01 2.08 -16.76
N GLY A 274 -11.77 3.18 -16.68
CA GLY A 274 -13.17 3.20 -17.10
C GLY A 274 -14.11 2.55 -16.07
N GLY A 275 -13.64 2.20 -14.88
CA GLY A 275 -14.49 1.85 -13.73
C GLY A 275 -15.00 3.07 -12.97
N VAL A 276 -16.09 2.89 -12.22
CA VAL A 276 -16.78 3.97 -11.47
C VAL A 276 -15.82 4.83 -10.64
N ASP A 277 -14.84 4.20 -9.97
CA ASP A 277 -13.94 4.89 -9.04
C ASP A 277 -12.99 5.84 -9.78
N SER A 278 -12.22 5.33 -10.75
CA SER A 278 -11.29 6.15 -11.53
C SER A 278 -12.00 7.21 -12.38
N SER A 279 -13.20 6.88 -12.88
CA SER A 279 -14.01 7.79 -13.68
C SER A 279 -14.54 8.95 -12.84
N LEU A 280 -14.99 8.67 -11.60
CA LEU A 280 -15.41 9.70 -10.66
C LEU A 280 -14.27 10.67 -10.35
N LEU A 281 -13.04 10.18 -10.20
CA LEU A 281 -11.87 11.05 -10.01
C LEU A 281 -11.69 12.02 -11.18
N VAL A 282 -11.81 11.56 -12.43
CA VAL A 282 -11.72 12.42 -13.62
C VAL A 282 -12.79 13.52 -13.58
N GLY A 283 -14.05 13.15 -13.32
CA GLY A 283 -15.15 14.11 -13.26
C GLY A 283 -14.98 15.16 -12.16
N LEU A 284 -14.61 14.73 -10.94
CA LEU A 284 -14.34 15.65 -9.83
C LEU A 284 -13.14 16.54 -10.09
N LEU A 285 -12.11 16.05 -10.79
CA LEU A 285 -10.97 16.87 -11.20
C LEU A 285 -11.35 17.97 -12.19
N ARG A 286 -12.30 17.70 -13.08
CA ARG A 286 -12.88 18.74 -13.94
C ARG A 286 -13.68 19.76 -13.14
N GLU A 287 -14.52 19.32 -12.18
CA GLU A 287 -15.30 20.23 -11.33
C GLU A 287 -14.42 21.21 -10.54
N VAL A 288 -13.25 20.78 -10.06
CA VAL A 288 -12.31 21.64 -9.32
C VAL A 288 -11.44 22.53 -10.22
N GLY A 289 -11.67 22.52 -11.55
CA GLY A 289 -11.03 23.43 -12.50
C GLY A 289 -9.74 22.91 -13.14
N VAL A 290 -9.49 21.59 -13.17
CA VAL A 290 -8.34 21.05 -13.92
C VAL A 290 -8.71 20.94 -15.39
N ASP A 291 -8.32 21.95 -16.18
CA ASP A 291 -8.64 22.05 -17.62
C ASP A 291 -7.74 21.20 -18.53
N ASP A 292 -6.52 20.89 -18.10
CA ASP A 292 -5.54 20.17 -18.91
C ASP A 292 -5.17 18.82 -18.29
N LEU A 293 -6.16 17.93 -18.21
CA LEU A 293 -6.05 16.66 -17.51
C LEU A 293 -5.57 15.53 -18.44
N SER A 294 -4.43 14.92 -18.10
CA SER A 294 -3.95 13.69 -18.74
C SER A 294 -4.53 12.45 -18.06
N THR A 295 -5.09 11.54 -18.85
CA THR A 295 -5.65 10.27 -18.38
C THR A 295 -4.95 9.11 -19.07
N PHE A 296 -4.68 8.04 -18.33
CA PHE A 296 -3.90 6.90 -18.81
C PHE A 296 -4.67 5.61 -18.63
N SER A 297 -4.81 4.83 -19.71
CA SER A 297 -5.38 3.50 -19.69
C SER A 297 -4.38 2.51 -20.25
N ILE A 298 -4.32 1.32 -19.66
CA ILE A 298 -3.54 0.20 -20.16
C ILE A 298 -4.45 -0.77 -20.93
N GLY A 299 -3.91 -1.39 -21.96
CA GLY A 299 -4.51 -2.52 -22.64
C GLY A 299 -3.45 -3.51 -23.07
N PHE A 300 -3.80 -4.78 -23.02
CA PHE A 300 -3.01 -5.92 -23.47
C PHE A 300 -3.64 -6.49 -24.74
N GLU A 301 -2.89 -7.34 -25.43
CA GLU A 301 -3.42 -8.10 -26.56
C GLU A 301 -4.51 -9.08 -26.11
N ASP A 302 -5.50 -9.32 -26.98
CA ASP A 302 -6.60 -10.27 -26.70
C ASP A 302 -6.05 -11.69 -26.62
N ALA A 303 -6.46 -12.45 -25.61
CA ALA A 303 -6.00 -13.83 -25.38
C ALA A 303 -7.15 -14.71 -24.86
N GLY A 304 -7.21 -15.97 -25.31
CA GLY A 304 -8.21 -16.94 -24.85
C GLY A 304 -9.68 -16.56 -25.12
N GLY A 305 -9.94 -15.61 -26.02
CA GLY A 305 -11.29 -15.06 -26.26
C GLY A 305 -11.74 -14.01 -25.23
N GLU A 306 -10.89 -13.61 -24.29
CA GLU A 306 -11.09 -12.47 -23.40
C GLU A 306 -10.42 -11.22 -24.01
N ARG A 307 -11.12 -10.06 -23.97
CA ARG A 307 -10.54 -8.79 -24.42
C ARG A 307 -9.47 -8.33 -23.44
N GLY A 308 -8.31 -7.93 -23.96
CA GLY A 308 -7.16 -7.48 -23.19
C GLY A 308 -7.25 -6.03 -22.70
N ASP A 309 -8.35 -5.32 -22.94
CA ASP A 309 -8.49 -3.90 -22.60
C ASP A 309 -9.88 -3.51 -22.07
N GLU A 310 -9.93 -2.39 -21.35
CA GLU A 310 -11.19 -1.72 -20.95
C GLU A 310 -11.39 -0.38 -21.69
N PHE A 311 -10.74 -0.19 -22.86
CA PHE A 311 -10.69 1.10 -23.55
C PHE A 311 -12.06 1.65 -23.92
N GLN A 312 -13.01 0.76 -24.25
CA GLN A 312 -14.39 1.17 -24.55
C GLN A 312 -15.05 2.00 -23.44
N TYR A 313 -14.64 1.81 -22.18
CA TYR A 313 -15.19 2.54 -21.04
C TYR A 313 -14.36 3.76 -20.68
N SER A 314 -13.04 3.68 -20.75
CA SER A 314 -12.17 4.83 -20.53
C SER A 314 -12.38 5.91 -21.59
N ASP A 315 -12.62 5.51 -22.85
CA ASP A 315 -12.88 6.41 -23.97
C ASP A 315 -14.15 7.24 -23.78
N LEU A 316 -15.19 6.66 -23.17
CA LEU A 316 -16.43 7.38 -22.87
C LEU A 316 -16.16 8.55 -21.92
N ILE A 317 -15.39 8.30 -20.85
CA ILE A 317 -15.03 9.32 -19.86
C ILE A 317 -14.08 10.35 -20.46
N ALA A 318 -13.05 9.89 -21.16
CA ALA A 318 -12.08 10.75 -21.81
C ALA A 318 -12.75 11.71 -22.81
N LYS A 319 -13.69 11.20 -23.61
CA LYS A 319 -14.48 12.01 -24.56
C LYS A 319 -15.44 12.94 -23.84
N HIS A 320 -16.16 12.46 -22.83
CA HIS A 320 -17.15 13.25 -22.08
C HIS A 320 -16.50 14.49 -21.43
N TYR A 321 -15.31 14.31 -20.86
CA TYR A 321 -14.57 15.38 -20.19
C TYR A 321 -13.46 16.00 -21.04
N GLY A 322 -13.28 15.60 -22.30
CA GLY A 322 -12.24 16.14 -23.19
C GLY A 322 -10.81 16.05 -22.64
N THR A 323 -10.43 14.94 -22.00
CA THR A 323 -9.10 14.77 -21.41
C THR A 323 -8.03 14.45 -22.46
N ARG A 324 -6.75 14.73 -22.19
CA ARG A 324 -5.63 14.19 -22.98
C ARG A 324 -5.48 12.70 -22.66
N HIS A 325 -6.13 11.86 -23.46
CA HIS A 325 -6.20 10.44 -23.19
C HIS A 325 -5.05 9.67 -23.84
N HIS A 326 -4.34 8.90 -23.03
CA HIS A 326 -3.23 8.05 -23.43
C HIS A 326 -3.65 6.58 -23.28
N GLN A 327 -3.85 5.91 -24.41
CA GLN A 327 -4.06 4.45 -24.45
C GLN A 327 -2.71 3.76 -24.64
N LEU A 328 -2.24 3.10 -23.61
CA LEU A 328 -0.96 2.43 -23.55
C LEU A 328 -1.16 0.94 -23.84
N ARG A 329 -0.69 0.51 -25.01
CA ARG A 329 -0.77 -0.90 -25.44
C ARG A 329 0.54 -1.60 -25.13
N ILE A 330 0.45 -2.72 -24.42
CA ILE A 330 1.60 -3.56 -24.06
C ILE A 330 1.44 -4.91 -24.72
N ALA A 331 2.51 -5.37 -25.36
CA ALA A 331 2.51 -6.67 -26.02
C ALA A 331 2.57 -7.80 -24.99
N GLU A 332 1.94 -8.94 -25.29
CA GLU A 332 1.84 -10.05 -24.32
C GLU A 332 3.21 -10.59 -23.88
N HIS A 333 4.18 -10.65 -24.80
CA HIS A 333 5.54 -11.12 -24.50
C HIS A 333 6.26 -10.28 -23.44
N GLU A 334 5.97 -8.97 -23.36
CA GLU A 334 6.57 -8.10 -22.36
C GLU A 334 6.16 -8.49 -20.94
N ILE A 335 5.00 -9.13 -20.74
CA ILE A 335 4.54 -9.56 -19.42
C ILE A 335 5.56 -10.55 -18.85
N ILE A 336 5.85 -11.63 -19.58
CA ILE A 336 6.76 -12.70 -19.11
C ILE A 336 8.20 -12.16 -18.99
N GLU A 337 8.65 -11.36 -19.95
CA GLU A 337 10.00 -10.79 -19.95
C GLU A 337 10.24 -9.84 -18.76
N GLN A 338 9.22 -9.11 -18.32
CA GLN A 338 9.32 -8.11 -17.26
C GLN A 338 8.92 -8.63 -15.87
N LEU A 339 8.41 -9.87 -15.77
CA LEU A 339 8.06 -10.49 -14.48
C LEU A 339 9.22 -10.46 -13.47
N PRO A 340 10.46 -10.88 -13.80
CA PRO A 340 11.59 -10.80 -12.88
C PRO A 340 11.83 -9.38 -12.35
N ALA A 341 11.80 -8.37 -13.23
CA ALA A 341 12.02 -6.98 -12.85
C ALA A 341 10.89 -6.45 -11.93
N ALA A 342 9.64 -6.80 -12.21
CA ALA A 342 8.50 -6.45 -11.38
C ALA A 342 8.60 -7.09 -9.99
N PHE A 343 8.94 -8.38 -9.91
CA PHE A 343 9.13 -9.10 -8.64
C PHE A 343 10.31 -8.57 -7.83
N ARG A 344 11.39 -8.15 -8.49
CA ARG A 344 12.51 -7.45 -7.84
C ARG A 344 12.10 -6.13 -7.19
N ALA A 345 11.15 -5.43 -7.80
CA ALA A 345 10.60 -4.17 -7.28
C ALA A 345 9.59 -4.36 -6.13
N MET A 346 9.12 -5.60 -5.88
CA MET A 346 8.19 -5.88 -4.80
C MET A 346 8.90 -5.90 -3.45
N SER A 347 8.37 -5.11 -2.50
CA SER A 347 8.85 -5.16 -1.11
C SER A 347 8.56 -6.52 -0.45
N GLU A 348 7.44 -7.15 -0.80
CA GLU A 348 7.01 -8.49 -0.39
C GLU A 348 6.28 -9.11 -1.60
N PRO A 349 6.32 -10.45 -1.78
CA PRO A 349 5.69 -11.10 -2.94
C PRO A 349 4.19 -10.79 -2.98
N MET A 350 3.70 -10.49 -4.17
CA MET A 350 2.28 -10.27 -4.44
C MET A 350 1.87 -11.19 -5.59
N VAL A 351 0.65 -11.73 -5.52
CA VAL A 351 0.17 -12.77 -6.45
C VAL A 351 -0.83 -12.25 -7.46
N SER A 352 -1.40 -11.07 -7.23
CA SER A 352 -2.38 -10.52 -8.15
C SER A 352 -1.73 -10.20 -9.50
N HIS A 353 -2.30 -10.71 -10.58
CA HIS A 353 -1.78 -10.52 -11.95
C HIS A 353 -1.75 -9.05 -12.37
N ASP A 354 -2.56 -8.20 -11.74
CA ASP A 354 -2.53 -6.76 -11.98
C ASP A 354 -1.24 -6.09 -11.46
N CYS A 355 -0.40 -6.75 -10.65
CA CYS A 355 0.87 -6.20 -10.21
C CYS A 355 1.81 -5.89 -11.39
N ILE A 356 1.99 -6.86 -12.31
CA ILE A 356 2.82 -6.64 -13.50
C ILE A 356 2.18 -5.61 -14.43
N ALA A 357 0.84 -5.58 -14.54
CA ALA A 357 0.16 -4.54 -15.30
C ALA A 357 0.40 -3.15 -14.73
N PHE A 358 0.31 -2.98 -13.41
CA PHE A 358 0.64 -1.72 -12.73
C PHE A 358 2.11 -1.34 -12.90
N TYR A 359 3.03 -2.32 -12.88
CA TYR A 359 4.45 -2.07 -13.11
C TYR A 359 4.69 -1.47 -14.50
N LEU A 360 4.14 -2.10 -15.54
CA LEU A 360 4.31 -1.66 -16.92
C LEU A 360 3.52 -0.38 -17.23
N LEU A 361 2.32 -0.22 -16.67
CA LEU A 361 1.57 1.03 -16.73
C LEU A 361 2.39 2.17 -16.14
N SER A 362 2.99 1.96 -14.96
CA SER A 362 3.79 2.98 -14.29
C SER A 362 5.03 3.35 -15.10
N ARG A 363 5.70 2.38 -15.74
CA ARG A 363 6.83 2.60 -16.65
C ARG A 363 6.48 3.57 -17.76
N GLU A 364 5.32 3.38 -18.37
CA GLU A 364 4.86 4.20 -19.49
C GLU A 364 4.36 5.58 -19.03
N VAL A 365 3.57 5.63 -17.94
CA VAL A 365 3.05 6.88 -17.37
C VAL A 365 4.15 7.80 -16.87
N ALA A 366 5.21 7.25 -16.26
CA ALA A 366 6.35 8.03 -15.75
C ALA A 366 7.09 8.82 -16.84
N LYS A 367 6.90 8.49 -18.13
CA LYS A 367 7.43 9.26 -19.27
C LYS A 367 6.68 10.57 -19.49
N HIS A 368 5.48 10.70 -18.93
CA HIS A 368 4.57 11.82 -19.14
C HIS A 368 4.43 12.72 -17.91
N CYS A 369 4.38 12.15 -16.70
CA CYS A 369 4.25 12.90 -15.46
C CYS A 369 4.92 12.20 -14.28
N LYS A 370 5.13 12.94 -13.18
CA LYS A 370 5.72 12.41 -11.93
C LYS A 370 4.68 12.03 -10.88
N GLY A 371 3.41 12.36 -11.10
CA GLY A 371 2.33 12.08 -10.17
C GLY A 371 1.05 11.65 -10.87
N VAL A 372 0.32 10.72 -10.27
CA VAL A 372 -1.00 10.28 -10.73
C VAL A 372 -1.98 10.07 -9.59
N GLN A 373 -3.27 10.21 -9.86
CA GLN A 373 -4.33 9.75 -8.97
C GLN A 373 -4.84 8.37 -9.39
N SER A 374 -5.12 7.52 -8.40
CA SER A 374 -5.67 6.18 -8.56
C SER A 374 -6.95 6.03 -7.73
N GLY A 375 -7.92 5.29 -8.29
CA GLY A 375 -9.19 4.95 -7.64
C GLY A 375 -9.09 3.91 -6.53
N GLN A 376 -7.88 3.47 -6.17
CA GLN A 376 -7.66 2.44 -5.15
C GLN A 376 -8.22 2.83 -3.78
N GLY A 377 -8.82 1.86 -3.08
CA GLY A 377 -9.45 2.04 -1.76
C GLY A 377 -10.98 2.06 -1.80
N ALA A 378 -11.58 2.30 -2.97
CA ALA A 378 -13.03 2.42 -3.06
C ALA A 378 -13.76 1.08 -2.78
N ASP A 379 -13.20 -0.05 -3.18
CA ASP A 379 -13.82 -1.37 -2.97
C ASP A 379 -13.85 -1.77 -1.49
N GLU A 380 -12.78 -1.49 -0.76
CA GLU A 380 -12.61 -1.79 0.66
C GLU A 380 -13.49 -0.90 1.53
N LEU A 381 -13.64 0.38 1.16
CA LEU A 381 -14.43 1.35 1.92
C LEU A 381 -15.94 1.23 1.68
N PHE A 382 -16.34 0.94 0.44
CA PHE A 382 -17.74 0.94 0.00
C PHE A 382 -18.28 -0.45 -0.37
N ALA A 383 -17.66 -1.50 0.16
CA ALA A 383 -18.09 -2.89 0.00
C ALA A 383 -18.23 -3.35 -1.46
N GLY A 384 -17.24 -3.04 -2.30
CA GLY A 384 -17.26 -3.34 -3.74
C GLY A 384 -16.85 -4.76 -4.12
N TYR A 385 -16.33 -5.55 -3.20
CA TYR A 385 -15.93 -6.91 -3.46
C TYR A 385 -17.07 -7.93 -3.32
N HIS A 386 -16.97 -9.00 -4.11
CA HIS A 386 -18.03 -10.01 -4.22
C HIS A 386 -18.15 -10.91 -2.98
N TRP A 387 -17.22 -10.84 -2.02
CA TRP A 387 -17.30 -11.58 -0.76
C TRP A 387 -18.13 -10.87 0.31
N TYR A 388 -18.27 -9.54 0.30
CA TYR A 388 -19.05 -8.85 1.33
C TYR A 388 -20.51 -9.32 1.41
N PRO A 389 -21.24 -9.49 0.28
CA PRO A 389 -22.60 -10.04 0.33
C PRO A 389 -22.68 -11.48 0.86
N LYS A 390 -21.59 -12.25 0.83
CA LYS A 390 -21.54 -13.61 1.39
C LYS A 390 -21.37 -13.63 2.91
N VAL A 391 -20.86 -12.54 3.48
CA VAL A 391 -20.63 -12.38 4.92
C VAL A 391 -21.78 -11.64 5.59
N ASP A 392 -22.49 -10.81 4.84
CA ASP A 392 -23.62 -10.04 5.35
C ASP A 392 -24.71 -10.93 5.98
N GLY A 393 -25.20 -10.50 7.15
CA GLY A 393 -26.23 -11.24 7.91
C GLY A 393 -25.81 -12.61 8.48
N ALA A 394 -24.55 -13.05 8.35
CA ALA A 394 -24.11 -14.33 8.86
C ALA A 394 -24.09 -14.39 10.40
N GLU A 395 -24.63 -15.48 10.98
CA GLU A 395 -24.57 -15.72 12.43
C GLU A 395 -23.13 -15.93 12.91
N ASP A 396 -22.34 -16.72 12.17
CA ASP A 396 -20.89 -16.86 12.34
C ASP A 396 -20.15 -16.09 11.25
N ALA A 397 -19.85 -14.83 11.56
CA ALA A 397 -19.10 -13.95 10.68
C ALA A 397 -17.72 -14.52 10.30
N PHE A 398 -17.04 -15.20 11.23
CA PHE A 398 -15.70 -15.77 10.96
C PHE A 398 -15.80 -16.89 9.93
N ALA A 399 -16.72 -17.84 10.12
CA ALA A 399 -16.89 -18.94 9.18
C ALA A 399 -17.25 -18.43 7.78
N ALA A 400 -18.19 -17.48 7.69
CA ALA A 400 -18.59 -16.89 6.41
C ALA A 400 -17.44 -16.14 5.71
N TYR A 401 -16.64 -15.36 6.45
CA TYR A 401 -15.48 -14.68 5.88
C TYR A 401 -14.40 -15.67 5.45
N ARG A 402 -14.12 -16.69 6.25
CA ARG A 402 -13.16 -17.76 5.90
C ARG A 402 -13.53 -18.42 4.59
N ASP A 403 -14.78 -18.85 4.43
CA ASP A 403 -15.24 -19.54 3.22
C ASP A 403 -15.25 -18.61 1.98
N ALA A 404 -15.42 -17.30 2.19
CA ALA A 404 -15.50 -16.33 1.12
C ALA A 404 -14.13 -15.77 0.67
N PHE A 405 -13.14 -15.74 1.56
CA PHE A 405 -11.86 -15.04 1.35
C PHE A 405 -10.62 -15.95 1.43
N PHE A 406 -10.57 -16.94 2.33
CA PHE A 406 -9.33 -17.70 2.57
C PHE A 406 -9.00 -18.57 1.36
N ASP A 407 -7.74 -18.53 0.92
CA ASP A 407 -7.31 -19.34 -0.21
C ASP A 407 -7.32 -20.84 0.09
N ARG A 408 -7.13 -21.24 1.36
CA ARG A 408 -6.95 -22.63 1.81
C ARG A 408 -7.58 -22.87 3.18
N SER A 409 -7.81 -24.14 3.52
CA SER A 409 -8.01 -24.54 4.91
C SER A 409 -6.65 -24.76 5.61
N HIS A 410 -6.66 -24.86 6.94
CA HIS A 410 -5.45 -25.20 7.69
C HIS A 410 -4.90 -26.58 7.32
N ASP A 411 -5.77 -27.58 7.09
CA ASP A 411 -5.35 -28.91 6.65
C ASP A 411 -4.70 -28.86 5.26
N GLU A 412 -5.28 -28.11 4.32
CA GLU A 412 -4.68 -27.93 3.00
C GLU A 412 -3.35 -27.17 3.08
N TYR A 413 -3.21 -26.18 3.99
CA TYR A 413 -1.93 -25.53 4.25
C TYR A 413 -0.88 -26.55 4.72
N ARG A 414 -1.23 -27.44 5.67
CA ARG A 414 -0.34 -28.49 6.17
C ARG A 414 0.06 -29.47 5.06
N ASP A 415 -0.85 -29.77 4.13
CA ASP A 415 -0.53 -30.59 2.95
C ASP A 415 0.34 -29.86 1.93
N THR A 416 0.34 -28.52 1.94
CA THR A 416 1.05 -27.67 0.96
C THR A 416 2.52 -27.47 1.30
N VAL A 417 2.87 -27.38 2.58
CA VAL A 417 4.22 -27.04 3.03
C VAL A 417 4.97 -28.25 3.59
N GLN A 418 6.31 -28.19 3.63
CA GLN A 418 7.13 -29.24 4.25
C GLN A 418 7.20 -29.09 5.79
N ALA A 419 7.70 -30.13 6.45
CA ALA A 419 7.73 -30.27 7.91
C ALA A 419 8.25 -29.05 8.71
N PRO A 420 9.34 -28.36 8.30
CA PRO A 420 9.84 -27.19 9.03
C PRO A 420 8.88 -26.00 9.08
N TRP A 421 7.89 -25.97 8.18
CA TRP A 421 6.95 -24.86 7.99
C TRP A 421 5.54 -25.19 8.48
N LEU A 422 5.33 -26.40 9.02
CA LEU A 422 4.07 -26.79 9.62
C LEU A 422 3.82 -25.95 10.88
N LEU A 423 2.57 -25.53 11.05
CA LEU A 423 2.08 -24.93 12.27
C LEU A 423 1.13 -25.91 12.96
N GLU A 424 1.20 -25.97 14.28
CA GLU A 424 0.25 -26.75 15.08
C GLU A 424 -1.12 -26.09 15.17
N THR A 425 -1.18 -24.77 14.99
CA THR A 425 -2.40 -23.97 15.10
C THR A 425 -2.76 -23.28 13.78
N ASP A 426 -4.05 -22.97 13.61
CA ASP A 426 -4.59 -22.20 12.50
C ASP A 426 -4.30 -20.70 12.70
N ALA A 427 -3.05 -20.30 12.52
CA ALA A 427 -2.61 -18.93 12.79
C ALA A 427 -3.41 -17.87 11.99
N ALA A 428 -3.71 -18.13 10.71
CA ALA A 428 -4.59 -17.29 9.90
C ALA A 428 -6.01 -17.23 10.46
N GLY A 429 -6.60 -18.36 10.85
CA GLY A 429 -7.92 -18.39 11.49
C GLY A 429 -7.94 -17.61 12.80
N ASP A 430 -6.94 -17.81 13.66
CA ASP A 430 -6.81 -17.15 14.96
C ASP A 430 -6.67 -15.63 14.80
N PHE A 431 -5.88 -15.19 13.81
CA PHE A 431 -5.73 -13.77 13.47
C PHE A 431 -7.08 -13.10 13.14
N VAL A 432 -7.90 -13.73 12.30
CA VAL A 432 -9.22 -13.19 11.92
C VAL A 432 -10.20 -13.24 13.10
N ARG A 433 -10.20 -14.33 13.88
CA ARG A 433 -11.02 -14.42 15.10
C ARG A 433 -10.72 -13.28 16.06
N GLU A 434 -9.44 -12.99 16.30
CA GLU A 434 -9.02 -11.90 17.18
C GLU A 434 -9.52 -10.54 16.66
N HIS A 435 -9.39 -10.28 15.35
CA HIS A 435 -9.88 -9.04 14.74
C HIS A 435 -11.41 -8.90 14.80
N PHE A 436 -12.13 -10.00 14.62
CA PHE A 436 -13.60 -10.04 14.65
C PHE A 436 -14.15 -9.95 16.07
N ALA A 437 -13.35 -10.30 17.09
CA ALA A 437 -13.69 -10.17 18.50
C ALA A 437 -13.50 -8.73 19.05
N ARG A 438 -12.80 -7.84 18.33
CA ARG A 438 -12.62 -6.45 18.75
C ARG A 438 -13.97 -5.71 18.83
N PRO A 439 -14.19 -4.86 19.84
CA PRO A 439 -15.46 -4.14 20.03
C PRO A 439 -15.78 -3.19 18.87
N GLY A 440 -17.06 -2.88 18.67
CA GLY A 440 -17.56 -2.13 17.49
C GLY A 440 -17.79 -3.03 16.27
N ALA A 441 -18.28 -2.46 15.15
CA ALA A 441 -18.68 -3.22 13.96
C ALA A 441 -19.68 -4.36 14.28
N PRO A 442 -20.92 -4.02 14.68
CA PRO A 442 -21.88 -5.01 15.19
C PRO A 442 -22.30 -6.03 14.13
N ASP A 443 -22.36 -5.62 12.86
CA ASP A 443 -22.76 -6.48 11.75
C ASP A 443 -21.58 -7.33 11.25
N ALA A 444 -21.86 -8.56 10.80
CA ALA A 444 -20.85 -9.49 10.30
C ALA A 444 -20.01 -8.88 9.16
N VAL A 445 -20.65 -8.16 8.25
CA VAL A 445 -19.97 -7.48 7.13
C VAL A 445 -19.12 -6.29 7.59
N ASP A 446 -19.50 -5.58 8.65
CA ASP A 446 -18.69 -4.48 9.19
C ASP A 446 -17.39 -4.99 9.80
N LYS A 447 -17.40 -6.20 10.39
CA LYS A 447 -16.17 -6.85 10.88
C LYS A 447 -15.21 -7.15 9.74
N ALA A 448 -15.74 -7.70 8.63
CA ALA A 448 -14.97 -7.94 7.41
C ALA A 448 -14.45 -6.64 6.79
N LEU A 449 -15.31 -5.62 6.63
CA LEU A 449 -14.91 -4.31 6.10
C LEU A 449 -13.82 -3.65 6.95
N ARG A 450 -13.92 -3.75 8.28
CA ARG A 450 -12.89 -3.21 9.19
C ARG A 450 -11.56 -3.91 9.00
N LEU A 451 -11.55 -5.24 8.97
CA LEU A 451 -10.34 -6.03 8.70
C LEU A 451 -9.76 -5.68 7.33
N ASP A 452 -10.59 -5.68 6.29
CA ASP A 452 -10.16 -5.42 4.93
C ASP A 452 -9.60 -3.98 4.79
N SER A 453 -10.28 -2.98 5.34
CA SER A 453 -9.87 -1.57 5.22
C SER A 453 -8.63 -1.21 6.04
N THR A 454 -8.30 -1.97 7.09
CA THR A 454 -7.18 -1.63 8.00
C THR A 454 -6.01 -2.60 7.93
N VAL A 455 -6.21 -3.78 7.33
CA VAL A 455 -5.18 -4.82 7.20
C VAL A 455 -5.01 -5.25 5.75
N MET A 456 -6.03 -5.83 5.12
CA MET A 456 -5.88 -6.43 3.78
C MET A 456 -5.54 -5.38 2.71
N LEU A 457 -6.23 -4.23 2.74
CA LEU A 457 -5.99 -3.05 1.89
C LEU A 457 -4.51 -2.64 1.91
N VAL A 458 -3.91 -2.63 3.10
CA VAL A 458 -2.56 -2.10 3.34
C VAL A 458 -1.51 -2.96 2.65
N ASP A 459 -1.70 -4.29 2.71
CA ASP A 459 -0.71 -5.28 2.33
C ASP A 459 -0.99 -5.98 0.98
N ASP A 460 -2.04 -5.60 0.27
CA ASP A 460 -2.24 -5.96 -1.14
C ASP A 460 -2.35 -4.69 -2.01
N PRO A 461 -3.53 -4.06 -2.17
CA PRO A 461 -3.69 -3.02 -3.17
C PRO A 461 -2.87 -1.75 -2.91
N VAL A 462 -2.72 -1.31 -1.66
CA VAL A 462 -1.91 -0.13 -1.32
C VAL A 462 -0.44 -0.41 -1.54
N LYS A 463 0.05 -1.56 -1.08
CA LYS A 463 1.43 -2.01 -1.29
C LYS A 463 1.74 -2.18 -2.78
N ARG A 464 0.81 -2.72 -3.57
CA ARG A 464 0.93 -2.83 -5.02
C ARG A 464 1.07 -1.47 -5.68
N VAL A 465 0.17 -0.54 -5.37
CA VAL A 465 0.21 0.82 -5.93
C VAL A 465 1.54 1.48 -5.56
N ASP A 466 1.98 1.44 -4.30
CA ASP A 466 3.25 2.05 -3.90
C ASP A 466 4.47 1.36 -4.56
N ASN A 467 4.62 0.04 -4.48
CA ASN A 467 5.78 -0.65 -5.03
C ASN A 467 5.89 -0.49 -6.55
N MET A 468 4.79 -0.71 -7.27
CA MET A 468 4.82 -0.72 -8.74
C MET A 468 5.02 0.67 -9.34
N THR A 469 4.41 1.70 -8.74
CA THR A 469 4.57 3.09 -9.22
C THR A 469 5.93 3.65 -8.85
N MET A 470 6.39 3.39 -7.63
CA MET A 470 7.68 3.87 -7.15
C MET A 470 8.88 3.13 -7.74
N ALA A 471 8.67 1.98 -8.40
CA ALA A 471 9.70 1.35 -9.23
C ALA A 471 10.12 2.22 -10.42
N TRP A 472 9.29 3.20 -10.81
CA TRP A 472 9.50 4.10 -11.94
C TRP A 472 9.50 5.58 -11.52
N GLY A 473 9.67 5.88 -10.24
CA GLY A 473 9.67 7.26 -9.74
C GLY A 473 8.34 7.98 -10.02
N LEU A 474 7.22 7.25 -9.95
CA LEU A 474 5.87 7.79 -10.16
C LEU A 474 5.12 7.83 -8.83
N GLU A 475 4.68 9.00 -8.38
CA GLU A 475 3.89 9.13 -7.16
C GLU A 475 2.41 8.87 -7.42
N ALA A 476 1.90 7.73 -6.95
CA ALA A 476 0.45 7.52 -6.90
C ALA A 476 -0.17 8.11 -5.63
N ARG A 477 -1.25 8.89 -5.83
CA ARG A 477 -2.13 9.43 -4.79
C ARG A 477 -3.46 8.71 -4.84
N THR A 478 -4.01 8.37 -3.68
CA THR A 478 -5.28 7.63 -3.54
C THR A 478 -6.30 8.50 -2.81
N PRO A 479 -7.14 9.29 -3.52
CA PRO A 479 -8.15 10.15 -2.90
C PRO A 479 -9.12 9.40 -2.00
N PHE A 480 -9.46 8.15 -2.37
CA PHE A 480 -10.35 7.33 -1.57
C PHE A 480 -9.79 7.05 -0.17
N LEU A 481 -8.46 7.09 0.02
CA LEU A 481 -7.79 6.89 1.30
C LEU A 481 -7.57 8.20 2.09
N ASP A 482 -8.25 9.29 1.72
CA ASP A 482 -8.37 10.45 2.62
C ASP A 482 -9.06 10.03 3.91
N TYR A 483 -8.44 10.33 5.05
CA TYR A 483 -8.94 9.84 6.34
C TYR A 483 -10.37 10.28 6.62
N ARG A 484 -10.78 11.47 6.13
CA ARG A 484 -12.14 11.98 6.29
C ARG A 484 -13.16 11.12 5.54
N LEU A 485 -12.80 10.66 4.34
CA LEU A 485 -13.66 9.78 3.55
C LEU A 485 -13.68 8.35 4.12
N VAL A 486 -12.56 7.87 4.63
CA VAL A 486 -12.44 6.55 5.28
C VAL A 486 -13.27 6.51 6.56
N GLU A 487 -13.15 7.52 7.43
CA GLU A 487 -13.96 7.65 8.64
C GLU A 487 -15.44 7.87 8.30
N LEU A 488 -15.76 8.57 7.21
CA LEU A 488 -17.14 8.66 6.73
C LEU A 488 -17.66 7.28 6.28
N SER A 489 -16.89 6.54 5.50
CA SER A 489 -17.34 5.25 4.98
C SER A 489 -17.62 4.26 6.10
N ALA A 490 -16.80 4.21 7.16
CA ALA A 490 -17.01 3.33 8.32
C ALA A 490 -18.30 3.65 9.11
N ARG A 491 -18.83 4.86 8.98
CA ARG A 491 -20.08 5.29 9.62
C ARG A 491 -21.34 4.96 8.80
N ILE A 492 -21.19 4.69 7.51
CA ILE A 492 -22.32 4.35 6.61
C ILE A 492 -22.78 2.91 6.88
N PRO A 493 -24.06 2.70 7.24
CA PRO A 493 -24.63 1.36 7.41
C PRO A 493 -24.48 0.49 6.15
N ALA A 494 -24.17 -0.80 6.33
CA ALA A 494 -23.92 -1.74 5.23
C ALA A 494 -25.06 -1.84 4.21
N ARG A 495 -26.32 -1.66 4.65
CA ARG A 495 -27.51 -1.61 3.76
C ARG A 495 -27.45 -0.53 2.67
N PHE A 496 -26.65 0.51 2.84
CA PHE A 496 -26.42 1.57 1.83
C PHE A 496 -25.14 1.35 1.00
N LYS A 497 -24.39 0.27 1.28
CA LYS A 497 -23.19 -0.11 0.51
C LYS A 497 -23.44 -1.33 -0.36
N LEU A 498 -24.07 -2.37 0.17
CA LEU A 498 -24.15 -3.71 -0.43
C LEU A 498 -25.09 -3.88 -1.63
N PRO A 499 -26.24 -3.18 -1.74
CA PRO A 499 -27.12 -3.38 -2.89
C PRO A 499 -26.43 -3.13 -4.24
N ASP A 500 -27.02 -3.65 -5.32
CA ASP A 500 -26.49 -3.52 -6.69
C ASP A 500 -25.06 -4.09 -6.88
N GLY A 501 -24.74 -5.13 -6.10
CA GLY A 501 -23.43 -5.78 -6.14
C GLY A 501 -22.31 -4.97 -5.50
N GLY A 502 -22.64 -4.13 -4.52
CA GLY A 502 -21.70 -3.30 -3.77
C GLY A 502 -21.56 -1.87 -4.31
N LYS A 503 -20.95 -1.00 -3.48
CA LYS A 503 -20.73 0.43 -3.75
C LYS A 503 -22.00 1.25 -4.00
N GLN A 504 -23.17 0.87 -3.48
CA GLN A 504 -24.44 1.54 -3.82
C GLN A 504 -24.37 3.07 -3.58
N VAL A 505 -24.08 3.52 -2.36
CA VAL A 505 -23.96 4.96 -2.05
C VAL A 505 -22.93 5.69 -2.93
N LEU A 506 -21.80 5.05 -3.25
CA LEU A 506 -20.77 5.62 -4.10
C LEU A 506 -21.23 5.70 -5.56
N LYS A 507 -21.93 4.69 -6.07
CA LYS A 507 -22.54 4.69 -7.41
C LYS A 507 -23.61 5.78 -7.52
N GLN A 508 -24.43 5.97 -6.49
CA GLN A 508 -25.41 7.06 -6.47
C GLN A 508 -24.74 8.44 -6.47
N ALA A 509 -23.63 8.59 -5.75
CA ALA A 509 -22.84 9.83 -5.78
C ALA A 509 -22.23 10.05 -7.17
N ALA A 510 -21.68 8.99 -7.76
CA ALA A 510 -21.06 9.03 -9.08
C ALA A 510 -22.05 9.38 -10.20
N ARG A 511 -23.32 8.96 -10.12
CA ARG A 511 -24.37 9.30 -11.10
C ARG A 511 -24.62 10.80 -11.25
N ARG A 512 -24.22 11.61 -10.26
CA ARG A 512 -24.32 13.07 -10.32
C ARG A 512 -23.18 13.72 -11.08
N VAL A 513 -22.09 12.98 -11.30
CA VAL A 513 -20.84 13.49 -11.87
C VAL A 513 -20.61 12.88 -13.24
N ILE A 514 -20.59 11.55 -13.35
CA ILE A 514 -20.17 10.81 -14.55
C ILE A 514 -21.34 10.13 -15.29
N PRO A 515 -21.19 9.81 -16.59
CA PRO A 515 -22.22 9.13 -17.38
C PRO A 515 -22.63 7.75 -16.82
N HIS A 516 -23.93 7.44 -16.87
CA HIS A 516 -24.50 6.20 -16.36
C HIS A 516 -23.96 4.92 -17.04
N GLU A 517 -23.56 5.02 -18.31
CA GLU A 517 -23.01 3.92 -19.11
C GLU A 517 -21.75 3.30 -18.49
N VAL A 518 -21.02 4.09 -17.70
CA VAL A 518 -19.80 3.69 -17.00
C VAL A 518 -20.10 3.12 -15.61
N ILE A 519 -21.21 3.53 -15.01
CA ILE A 519 -21.62 3.13 -13.66
C ILE A 519 -22.35 1.78 -13.70
N ASP A 520 -23.25 1.62 -14.65
CA ASP A 520 -24.14 0.45 -14.76
C ASP A 520 -23.51 -0.71 -15.55
N ARG A 521 -22.23 -0.60 -15.90
CA ARG A 521 -21.47 -1.67 -16.58
C ARG A 521 -21.26 -2.88 -15.65
N LYS A 522 -21.10 -4.06 -16.25
CA LYS A 522 -20.62 -5.24 -15.52
C LYS A 522 -19.19 -4.97 -15.01
N LYS A 523 -18.93 -5.24 -13.73
CA LYS A 523 -17.60 -5.06 -13.11
C LYS A 523 -16.54 -5.83 -13.90
N GLY A 524 -15.52 -5.12 -14.37
CA GLY A 524 -14.29 -5.67 -14.95
C GLY A 524 -13.13 -5.61 -13.96
N TYR A 525 -12.09 -6.38 -14.24
CA TYR A 525 -10.82 -6.40 -13.51
C TYR A 525 -9.70 -6.15 -14.52
N PHE A 526 -8.51 -5.73 -14.03
CA PHE A 526 -7.34 -5.54 -14.89
C PHE A 526 -7.10 -6.80 -15.76
N PRO A 527 -7.16 -6.67 -17.10
CA PRO A 527 -7.10 -7.81 -17.99
C PRO A 527 -5.64 -8.25 -18.17
N VAL A 528 -5.20 -9.28 -17.44
CA VAL A 528 -3.89 -9.93 -17.68
C VAL A 528 -4.13 -11.43 -17.94
N PRO A 529 -4.73 -11.80 -19.09
CA PRO A 529 -5.23 -13.17 -19.30
C PRO A 529 -4.11 -14.22 -19.26
N GLY A 530 -2.92 -13.90 -19.80
CA GLY A 530 -1.79 -14.83 -19.92
C GLY A 530 -1.22 -15.35 -18.59
N LEU A 531 -1.47 -14.67 -17.47
CA LEU A 531 -1.10 -15.16 -16.13
C LEU A 531 -2.28 -15.74 -15.36
N LYS A 532 -3.51 -15.30 -15.68
CA LYS A 532 -4.75 -15.82 -15.08
C LYS A 532 -4.98 -17.29 -15.45
N HIS A 533 -4.62 -17.68 -16.67
CA HIS A 533 -4.72 -19.05 -17.17
C HIS A 533 -3.30 -19.57 -17.47
N LEU A 534 -2.74 -20.35 -16.55
CA LEU A 534 -1.42 -20.94 -16.72
C LEU A 534 -1.47 -22.06 -17.77
N GLU A 535 -1.16 -21.72 -19.02
CA GLU A 535 -1.14 -22.63 -20.16
C GLU A 535 0.15 -22.50 -20.98
N GLY A 536 0.39 -23.45 -21.89
CA GLY A 536 1.48 -23.38 -22.87
C GLY A 536 2.84 -23.04 -22.28
N ALA A 537 3.48 -22.01 -22.82
CA ALA A 537 4.80 -21.56 -22.40
C ALA A 537 4.83 -21.03 -20.96
N THR A 538 3.77 -20.33 -20.52
CA THR A 538 3.66 -19.81 -19.16
C THR A 538 3.63 -20.93 -18.13
N LEU A 539 2.85 -21.99 -18.39
CA LEU A 539 2.82 -23.17 -17.51
C LEU A 539 4.16 -23.91 -17.49
N GLY A 540 4.83 -24.03 -18.65
CA GLY A 540 6.17 -24.61 -18.74
C GLY A 540 7.17 -23.84 -17.87
N TRP A 541 7.19 -22.52 -17.98
CA TRP A 541 8.05 -21.67 -17.17
C TRP A 541 7.74 -21.76 -15.66
N VAL A 542 6.45 -21.78 -15.27
CA VAL A 542 6.06 -21.99 -13.86
C VAL A 542 6.52 -23.36 -13.34
N ARG A 543 6.40 -24.40 -14.15
CA ARG A 543 6.87 -25.75 -13.80
C ARG A 543 8.37 -25.75 -13.57
N ASP A 544 9.14 -25.19 -14.50
CA ASP A 544 10.59 -25.14 -14.40
C ASP A 544 11.01 -24.36 -13.14
N LEU A 545 10.37 -23.20 -12.90
CA LEU A 545 10.62 -22.38 -11.71
C LEU A 545 10.38 -23.16 -10.40
N LEU A 546 9.31 -23.96 -10.31
CA LEU A 546 8.95 -24.69 -9.09
C LEU A 546 9.67 -26.03 -8.92
N THR A 547 10.23 -26.59 -9.98
CA THR A 547 10.87 -27.91 -9.98
C THR A 547 12.38 -27.87 -10.16
N ASP A 548 12.96 -26.70 -10.41
CA ASP A 548 14.40 -26.48 -10.46
C ASP A 548 15.04 -26.80 -9.09
N PRO A 549 15.89 -27.85 -9.00
CA PRO A 549 16.52 -28.24 -7.74
C PRO A 549 17.44 -27.16 -7.16
N SER A 550 17.93 -26.23 -7.98
CA SER A 550 18.76 -25.11 -7.51
C SER A 550 17.96 -24.04 -6.75
N GLN A 551 16.63 -24.08 -6.86
CA GLN A 551 15.71 -23.15 -6.19
C GLN A 551 14.89 -23.83 -5.07
N ASP A 552 15.13 -25.12 -4.81
CA ASP A 552 14.44 -25.83 -3.74
C ASP A 552 14.90 -25.34 -2.37
N ARG A 553 14.00 -24.62 -1.69
CA ARG A 553 14.17 -24.10 -0.33
C ARG A 553 13.51 -24.97 0.72
N GLY A 554 13.03 -26.15 0.34
CA GLY A 554 12.28 -27.04 1.21
C GLY A 554 10.94 -26.47 1.64
N LEU A 555 10.34 -25.55 0.87
CA LEU A 555 9.10 -24.86 1.26
C LEU A 555 7.86 -25.71 1.00
N PHE A 556 7.72 -26.20 -0.22
CA PHE A 556 6.50 -26.83 -0.70
C PHE A 556 6.61 -28.35 -0.72
N ASN A 557 5.52 -29.03 -0.38
CA ASN A 557 5.40 -30.47 -0.45
C ASN A 557 5.38 -30.92 -1.93
N PRO A 558 6.31 -31.78 -2.39
CA PRO A 558 6.35 -32.26 -3.77
C PRO A 558 5.03 -32.88 -4.25
N ALA A 559 4.34 -33.62 -3.39
CA ALA A 559 3.06 -34.24 -3.75
C ALA A 559 1.96 -33.19 -4.02
N MET A 560 1.99 -32.06 -3.32
CA MET A 560 1.08 -30.94 -3.60
C MET A 560 1.45 -30.25 -4.92
N LEU A 561 2.75 -30.05 -5.18
CA LEU A 561 3.21 -29.47 -6.45
C LEU A 561 2.78 -30.32 -7.64
N ASP A 562 2.98 -31.64 -7.58
CA ASP A 562 2.55 -32.57 -8.62
C ASP A 562 1.04 -32.51 -8.87
N ARG A 563 0.24 -32.42 -7.79
CA ARG A 563 -1.22 -32.29 -7.88
C ARG A 563 -1.64 -30.99 -8.56
N LEU A 564 -1.01 -29.86 -8.22
CA LEU A 564 -1.32 -28.56 -8.81
C LEU A 564 -0.84 -28.47 -10.26
N LEU A 565 0.34 -29.00 -10.58
CA LEU A 565 0.90 -29.03 -11.94
C LEU A 565 0.13 -29.97 -12.89
N SER A 566 -0.45 -31.05 -12.38
CA SER A 566 -1.28 -31.98 -13.16
C SER A 566 -2.66 -31.44 -13.48
N ASN A 567 -3.14 -30.45 -12.73
CA ASN A 567 -4.44 -29.81 -12.93
C ASN A 567 -4.39 -28.29 -12.64
N PRO A 568 -3.68 -27.50 -13.46
CA PRO A 568 -3.37 -26.10 -13.18
C PRO A 568 -4.58 -25.17 -13.14
N HIS A 569 -5.72 -25.59 -13.73
CA HIS A 569 -6.97 -24.82 -13.72
C HIS A 569 -8.00 -25.33 -12.71
N GLY A 570 -7.80 -26.52 -12.14
CA GLY A 570 -8.80 -27.17 -11.30
C GLY A 570 -8.82 -26.72 -9.84
N GLN A 571 -7.86 -25.89 -9.41
CA GLN A 571 -7.74 -25.45 -8.02
C GLN A 571 -7.58 -23.93 -7.92
N LEU A 572 -8.68 -23.23 -8.15
CA LEU A 572 -8.79 -21.79 -7.92
C LEU A 572 -9.16 -21.51 -6.45
N THR A 573 -8.70 -20.38 -5.93
CA THR A 573 -9.09 -19.87 -4.62
C THR A 573 -10.50 -19.28 -4.65
N PRO A 574 -11.16 -18.97 -3.50
CA PRO A 574 -12.44 -18.26 -3.49
C PRO A 574 -12.40 -16.92 -4.24
N LEU A 575 -11.22 -16.28 -4.26
CA LEU A 575 -10.93 -15.05 -4.99
C LEU A 575 -10.62 -15.26 -6.48
N ARG A 576 -10.74 -16.51 -6.97
CA ARG A 576 -10.47 -16.96 -8.34
C ARG A 576 -8.99 -16.83 -8.77
N GLY A 577 -8.06 -16.79 -7.82
CA GLY A 577 -6.63 -16.86 -8.08
C GLY A 577 -6.15 -18.30 -8.28
N SER A 578 -5.05 -18.49 -9.02
CA SER A 578 -4.41 -19.80 -9.16
C SER A 578 -3.55 -20.11 -7.94
N LYS A 579 -3.84 -21.22 -7.25
CA LYS A 579 -3.01 -21.70 -6.13
C LYS A 579 -1.59 -22.03 -6.58
N LEU A 580 -1.42 -22.54 -7.80
CA LEU A 580 -0.12 -22.85 -8.40
C LEU A 580 0.70 -21.57 -8.62
N TRP A 581 0.06 -20.53 -9.16
CA TRP A 581 0.70 -19.22 -9.37
C TRP A 581 1.19 -18.61 -8.06
N GLN A 582 0.42 -18.73 -6.96
CA GLN A 582 0.84 -18.20 -5.67
C GLN A 582 2.12 -18.83 -5.12
N LEU A 583 2.33 -20.14 -5.34
CA LEU A 583 3.58 -20.81 -4.98
C LEU A 583 4.73 -20.34 -5.89
N ALA A 584 4.46 -20.24 -7.20
CA ALA A 584 5.43 -19.76 -8.19
C ALA A 584 5.88 -18.31 -7.91
N ALA A 585 4.94 -17.42 -7.59
CA ALA A 585 5.19 -16.03 -7.24
C ALA A 585 6.07 -15.89 -5.99
N LEU A 586 5.81 -16.70 -4.95
CA LEU A 586 6.67 -16.72 -3.76
C LEU A 586 8.09 -17.17 -4.12
N ASN A 587 8.22 -18.26 -4.89
CA ASN A 587 9.53 -18.76 -5.30
C ASN A 587 10.29 -17.75 -6.18
N LEU A 588 9.61 -17.13 -7.15
CA LEU A 588 10.21 -16.09 -8.00
C LEU A 588 10.71 -14.91 -7.16
N TRP A 589 9.90 -14.42 -6.22
CA TRP A 589 10.31 -13.31 -5.37
C TRP A 589 11.56 -13.65 -4.56
N LEU A 590 11.59 -14.82 -3.90
CA LEU A 590 12.75 -15.26 -3.12
C LEU A 590 14.00 -15.31 -3.99
N SER A 591 13.89 -15.86 -5.20
CA SER A 591 15.00 -15.93 -6.16
C SER A 591 15.47 -14.55 -6.64
N GLU A 592 14.55 -13.63 -6.96
CA GLU A 592 14.90 -12.26 -7.38
C GLU A 592 15.50 -11.41 -6.25
N GLN A 593 15.18 -11.73 -4.99
CA GLN A 593 15.79 -11.07 -3.83
C GLN A 593 17.10 -11.72 -3.38
N GLY A 594 17.46 -12.89 -3.92
CA GLY A 594 18.64 -13.65 -3.55
C GLY A 594 18.54 -14.26 -2.15
N ILE A 595 17.33 -14.69 -1.77
CA ILE A 595 17.00 -15.33 -0.48
C ILE A 595 16.95 -16.84 -0.62
#